data_AF-A0A3C1HTP0-F1
#
_entry.id   AF-A0A3C1HTP0-F1
#
_cell.length_a   1.000
_cell.length_b   1.000
_cell.length_c   1.000
_cell.angle_alpha   90.00
_cell.angle_beta   90.00
_cell.angle_gamma   90.00
#
_symmetry.space_group_name_H-M   'P 1'
#
loop_
_entity.id
_entity.type
_entity.pdbx_description
1 polymer ?
#
loop_
_entity_poly.entity_id
_entity_poly.type
_entity_poly.pdbx_seq_one_letter_code
_entity_poly.pdbx_strand_id
1 'polypeptide(L)'
;MQQKPFFRQTNRQKEGIFFESKINPWDRQMTQEEKDKLYSDAERLLSVYNEFSPVKDGNNFDKEATKNCILKMNQAAIENQDECKAFSAWMEESAFFTSPASTRFHGNFEGGLALHSLTVTRQALLVTKPFMENYFLSPAAKKFTEKYTVSASDIYISAIAHDFCKADVYKTEWHNTKDIFGNRKKTPVYKTKTDTRTLGHGNESVLRVLEIMPSLIKKRPVLEAISRHMGFSDLSETESYNYTNFLDNPLVMLIQFADQSAAQWYDC
;
A
#
# COMPACT_ATOMS: atom_id res chain seq x y z
N MET A 1 32.29 -65.06 -23.58
CA MET A 1 32.44 -64.07 -22.50
C MET A 1 31.67 -62.82 -22.89
N GLN A 2 30.45 -62.64 -22.38
CA GLN A 2 29.70 -61.38 -22.42
C GLN A 2 28.63 -61.48 -21.31
N GLN A 3 28.85 -60.76 -20.22
CA GLN A 3 27.90 -60.68 -19.09
C GLN A 3 26.83 -59.62 -19.41
N LYS A 4 25.56 -59.98 -19.21
CA LYS A 4 24.44 -59.03 -19.20
C LYS A 4 24.41 -58.28 -17.85
N PRO A 5 24.11 -56.97 -17.82
CA PRO A 5 24.02 -56.25 -16.56
C PRO A 5 22.69 -56.54 -15.83
N PHE A 6 22.82 -56.67 -14.52
CA PHE A 6 21.79 -56.97 -13.55
C PHE A 6 20.95 -55.70 -13.26
N PHE A 7 19.70 -55.66 -13.71
CA PHE A 7 18.76 -54.60 -13.31
C PHE A 7 18.30 -54.85 -11.87
N ARG A 8 18.75 -54.01 -10.94
CA ARG A 8 18.25 -54.00 -9.55
C ARG A 8 17.16 -52.92 -9.44
N GLN A 9 15.90 -53.32 -9.57
CA GLN A 9 14.78 -52.47 -9.17
C GLN A 9 14.88 -52.22 -7.66
N THR A 10 15.04 -50.96 -7.25
CA THR A 10 14.88 -50.56 -5.86
C THR A 10 13.51 -49.90 -5.72
N ASN A 11 12.58 -50.63 -5.12
CA ASN A 11 11.33 -50.07 -4.60
C ASN A 11 11.69 -49.08 -3.48
N ARG A 12 11.64 -47.77 -3.76
CA ARG A 12 11.43 -46.77 -2.71
C ARG A 12 9.96 -46.39 -2.75
N GLN A 13 9.17 -47.01 -1.89
CA GLN A 13 7.91 -46.43 -1.46
C GLN A 13 8.23 -45.05 -0.86
N LYS A 14 7.76 -43.99 -1.52
CA LYS A 14 7.74 -42.65 -0.94
C LYS A 14 6.60 -42.63 0.06
N GLU A 15 6.87 -43.03 1.30
CA GLU A 15 6.00 -42.69 2.42
C GLU A 15 6.03 -41.17 2.58
N GLY A 16 4.85 -40.56 2.44
CA GLY A 16 4.65 -39.14 2.64
C GLY A 16 4.88 -38.80 4.10
N ILE A 17 6.06 -38.28 4.41
CA ILE A 17 6.33 -37.63 5.69
C ILE A 17 5.70 -36.24 5.60
N PHE A 18 4.47 -36.12 6.09
CA PHE A 18 3.96 -34.83 6.56
C PHE A 18 4.89 -34.40 7.71
N PHE A 19 5.79 -33.46 7.43
CA PHE A 19 6.50 -32.74 8.48
C PHE A 19 5.49 -31.84 9.19
N GLU A 20 4.87 -32.34 10.26
CA GLU A 20 4.38 -31.46 11.31
C GLU A 20 5.60 -30.74 11.89
N SER A 21 5.83 -29.50 11.43
CA SER A 21 6.83 -28.66 12.06
C SER A 21 6.40 -28.44 13.50
N LYS A 22 7.08 -29.09 14.45
CA LYS A 22 6.91 -28.80 15.88
C LYS A 22 7.23 -27.33 16.09
N ILE A 23 6.18 -26.51 16.27
CA ILE A 23 6.30 -25.09 16.59
C ILE A 23 7.05 -25.00 17.92
N ASN A 24 8.17 -24.26 17.95
CA ASN A 24 8.93 -24.10 19.17
C ASN A 24 8.14 -23.14 20.08
N PRO A 25 7.90 -23.50 21.36
CA PRO A 25 7.02 -22.75 22.27
C PRO A 25 7.47 -21.33 22.59
N TRP A 26 8.68 -20.93 22.17
CA TRP A 26 9.22 -19.58 22.31
C TRP A 26 8.99 -18.69 21.09
N ASP A 27 8.41 -19.24 20.02
CA ASP A 27 8.18 -18.50 18.77
C ASP A 27 6.84 -17.77 18.87
N ARG A 28 6.88 -16.47 19.16
CA ARG A 28 5.66 -15.63 19.20
C ARG A 28 5.02 -15.60 17.82
N GLN A 29 3.73 -15.91 17.78
CA GLN A 29 2.86 -15.61 16.66
C GLN A 29 1.83 -14.56 17.10
N MET A 30 1.24 -13.83 16.15
CA MET A 30 0.05 -13.04 16.48
C MET A 30 -1.02 -13.97 17.04
N THR A 31 -1.49 -13.65 18.23
CA THR A 31 -2.55 -14.37 18.92
C THR A 31 -3.87 -14.25 18.15
N GLN A 32 -4.83 -15.14 18.43
CA GLN A 32 -6.14 -15.04 17.81
C GLN A 32 -6.83 -13.71 18.15
N GLU A 33 -6.67 -13.22 19.39
CA GLU A 33 -7.20 -11.92 19.82
C GLU A 33 -6.61 -10.75 19.03
N GLU A 34 -5.29 -10.75 18.79
CA GLU A 34 -4.64 -9.71 17.97
C GLU A 34 -5.13 -9.74 16.51
N LYS A 35 -5.37 -10.94 15.96
CA LYS A 35 -5.92 -11.11 14.60
C LYS A 35 -7.36 -10.61 14.53
N ASP A 36 -8.20 -11.00 15.49
CA ASP A 36 -9.60 -10.58 15.58
C ASP A 36 -9.70 -9.06 15.75
N LYS A 37 -8.80 -8.46 16.55
CA LYS A 37 -8.69 -7.00 16.67
C LYS A 37 -8.30 -6.34 15.33
N LEU A 38 -7.30 -6.86 14.64
CA LEU A 38 -6.90 -6.37 13.31
C LEU A 38 -8.09 -6.38 12.33
N TYR A 39 -8.84 -7.48 12.28
CA TYR A 39 -9.95 -7.63 11.35
C TYR A 39 -11.14 -6.74 11.71
N SER A 40 -11.52 -6.68 12.99
CA SER A 40 -12.59 -5.79 13.44
C SER A 40 -12.26 -4.31 13.25
N ASP A 41 -11.01 -3.91 13.49
CA ASP A 41 -10.56 -2.53 13.20
C ASP A 41 -10.56 -2.24 11.69
N ALA A 42 -10.18 -3.19 10.84
CA ALA A 42 -10.23 -3.03 9.39
C ALA A 42 -11.68 -2.86 8.88
N GLU A 43 -12.61 -3.66 9.41
CA GLU A 43 -14.06 -3.53 9.14
C GLU A 43 -14.62 -2.19 9.62
N ARG A 44 -14.17 -1.71 10.78
CA ARG A 44 -14.52 -0.38 11.30
C ARG A 44 -14.05 0.73 10.36
N LEU A 45 -12.81 0.65 9.86
CA LEU A 45 -12.31 1.64 8.88
C LEU A 45 -13.06 1.57 7.55
N LEU A 46 -13.44 0.37 7.08
CA LEU A 46 -14.30 0.23 5.90
C LEU A 46 -15.70 0.82 6.12
N SER A 47 -16.23 0.72 7.34
CA SER A 47 -17.51 1.34 7.69
C SER A 47 -17.43 2.87 7.60
N VAL A 48 -16.35 3.47 8.10
CA VAL A 48 -16.08 4.93 7.93
C VAL A 48 -15.96 5.28 6.45
N TYR A 49 -15.21 4.50 5.66
CA TYR A 49 -15.13 4.71 4.21
C TYR A 49 -16.52 4.71 3.57
N ASN A 50 -17.37 3.73 3.89
CA ASN A 50 -18.70 3.59 3.29
C ASN A 50 -19.64 4.74 3.69
N GLU A 51 -19.57 5.20 4.94
CA GLU A 51 -20.34 6.35 5.43
C GLU A 51 -19.95 7.65 4.70
N PHE A 52 -18.65 7.84 4.48
CA PHE A 52 -18.10 9.04 3.83
C PHE A 52 -17.63 8.78 2.40
N SER A 53 -18.30 7.89 1.67
CA SER A 53 -17.84 7.41 0.36
C SER A 53 -17.51 8.57 -0.61
N PRO A 54 -16.38 8.52 -1.33
CA PRO A 54 -16.02 9.52 -2.33
C PRO A 54 -16.87 9.42 -3.62
N VAL A 55 -17.63 8.33 -3.77
CA VAL A 55 -18.47 8.07 -4.94
C VAL A 55 -19.87 8.61 -4.69
N LYS A 56 -20.31 9.56 -5.51
CA LYS A 56 -21.68 10.08 -5.54
C LYS A 56 -22.50 9.37 -6.63
N ASP A 57 -23.83 9.58 -6.61
CA ASP A 57 -24.77 8.97 -7.55
C ASP A 57 -24.26 9.05 -9.01
N GLY A 58 -24.21 7.89 -9.69
CA GLY A 58 -23.70 7.78 -11.05
C GLY A 58 -22.21 7.41 -11.18
N ASN A 59 -21.57 6.86 -10.13
CA ASN A 59 -20.17 6.42 -10.10
C ASN A 59 -19.13 7.53 -10.33
N ASN A 60 -19.50 8.79 -10.14
CA ASN A 60 -18.58 9.91 -10.27
C ASN A 60 -17.93 10.22 -8.92
N PHE A 61 -16.61 10.37 -8.94
CA PHE A 61 -15.84 10.79 -7.77
C PHE A 61 -15.99 12.28 -7.51
N ASP A 62 -16.06 12.64 -6.24
CA ASP A 62 -16.14 14.01 -5.78
C ASP A 62 -14.94 14.35 -4.89
N LYS A 63 -14.18 15.37 -5.30
CA LYS A 63 -12.94 15.78 -4.64
C LYS A 63 -13.14 16.15 -3.16
N GLU A 64 -14.21 16.89 -2.85
CA GLU A 64 -14.50 17.30 -1.47
C GLU A 64 -14.97 16.12 -0.63
N ALA A 65 -15.74 15.18 -1.21
CA ALA A 65 -16.11 13.94 -0.55
C ALA A 65 -14.86 13.06 -0.28
N THR A 66 -13.94 12.94 -1.24
CA THR A 66 -12.65 12.25 -1.06
C THR A 66 -11.86 12.87 0.09
N LYS A 67 -11.72 14.19 0.11
CA LYS A 67 -11.05 14.91 1.20
C LYS A 67 -11.71 14.60 2.54
N ASN A 68 -13.03 14.76 2.65
CA ASN A 68 -13.77 14.50 3.89
C ASN A 68 -13.63 13.04 4.34
N CYS A 69 -13.70 12.08 3.42
CA CYS A 69 -13.48 10.67 3.69
C CYS A 69 -12.13 10.42 4.35
N ILE A 70 -11.05 10.93 3.73
CA ILE A 70 -9.68 10.78 4.24
C ILE A 70 -9.54 11.40 5.63
N LEU A 71 -10.08 12.60 5.86
CA LEU A 71 -10.01 13.24 7.17
C LEU A 71 -10.76 12.44 8.25
N LYS A 72 -11.90 11.81 7.91
CA LYS A 72 -12.65 10.94 8.82
C LYS A 72 -11.91 9.62 9.08
N MET A 73 -11.28 9.05 8.07
CA MET A 73 -10.46 7.86 8.23
C MET A 73 -9.18 8.14 9.05
N ASN A 74 -8.55 9.30 8.90
CA ASN A 74 -7.44 9.74 9.76
C ASN A 74 -7.85 9.72 11.24
N GLN A 75 -8.97 10.37 11.58
CA GLN A 75 -9.52 10.40 12.93
C GLN A 75 -9.83 9.00 13.48
N ALA A 76 -10.26 8.08 12.61
CA ALA A 76 -10.61 6.73 12.98
C ALA A 76 -9.40 5.80 13.12
N ALA A 77 -8.32 6.03 12.37
CA ALA A 77 -7.17 5.12 12.29
C ALA A 77 -6.00 5.55 13.20
N ILE A 78 -5.76 6.85 13.35
CA ILE A 78 -4.57 7.38 14.03
C ILE A 78 -4.93 7.71 15.49
N GLU A 79 -4.45 6.89 16.42
CA GLU A 79 -4.77 7.03 17.85
C GLU A 79 -4.15 8.30 18.48
N ASN A 80 -2.90 8.59 18.13
CA ASN A 80 -2.20 9.78 18.61
C ASN A 80 -2.84 11.04 18.00
N GLN A 81 -3.57 11.79 18.82
CA GLN A 81 -4.37 12.92 18.38
C GLN A 81 -3.53 14.07 17.82
N ASP A 82 -2.32 14.29 18.33
CA ASP A 82 -1.45 15.36 17.85
C ASP A 82 -0.87 15.01 16.48
N GLU A 83 -0.42 13.77 16.31
CA GLU A 83 0.04 13.27 15.00
C GLU A 83 -1.11 13.16 14.00
N CYS A 84 -2.33 12.78 14.42
CA CYS A 84 -3.51 12.78 13.56
C CYS A 84 -3.82 14.18 13.00
N LYS A 85 -3.71 15.22 13.86
CA LYS A 85 -3.89 16.61 13.46
C LYS A 85 -2.78 17.07 12.52
N ALA A 86 -1.51 16.79 12.86
CA ALA A 86 -0.37 17.14 12.02
C ALA A 86 -0.46 16.48 10.63
N PHE A 87 -0.85 15.21 10.58
CA PHE A 87 -1.04 14.44 9.35
C PHE A 87 -2.15 15.02 8.47
N SER A 88 -3.28 15.38 9.08
CA SER A 88 -4.39 16.02 8.36
C SER A 88 -3.99 17.43 7.87
N ALA A 89 -3.35 18.23 8.71
CA ALA A 89 -2.89 19.57 8.35
C ALA A 89 -1.90 19.55 7.19
N TRP A 90 -0.92 18.64 7.21
CA TRP A 90 0.03 18.50 6.11
C TRP A 90 -0.66 18.16 4.77
N MET A 91 -1.64 17.25 4.79
CA MET A 91 -2.41 16.93 3.57
C MET A 91 -3.18 18.14 3.03
N GLU A 92 -3.70 19.00 3.91
CA GLU A 92 -4.45 20.20 3.55
C GLU A 92 -3.56 21.35 3.06
N GLU A 93 -2.37 21.50 3.62
CA GLU A 93 -1.41 22.55 3.31
C GLU A 93 -0.53 22.22 2.09
N SER A 94 -0.27 20.93 1.86
CA SER A 94 0.39 20.44 0.65
C SER A 94 -0.58 20.35 -0.53
N ALA A 95 -0.06 20.11 -1.74
CA ALA A 95 -0.90 19.82 -2.90
C ALA A 95 -1.48 18.39 -2.91
N PHE A 96 -1.53 17.65 -1.80
CA PHE A 96 -2.02 16.25 -1.79
C PHE A 96 -3.45 16.12 -2.34
N PHE A 97 -4.38 16.98 -1.91
CA PHE A 97 -5.79 16.93 -2.37
C PHE A 97 -6.02 17.51 -3.76
N THR A 98 -5.03 18.14 -4.38
CA THR A 98 -5.17 18.81 -5.69
C THR A 98 -4.28 18.22 -6.77
N SER A 99 -3.21 17.52 -6.38
CA SER A 99 -2.28 16.89 -7.31
C SER A 99 -2.95 15.74 -8.08
N PRO A 100 -2.56 15.53 -9.34
CA PRO A 100 -2.88 14.30 -10.05
C PRO A 100 -2.06 13.13 -9.47
N ALA A 101 -2.52 11.89 -9.67
CA ALA A 101 -1.73 10.69 -9.34
C ALA A 101 -0.61 10.42 -10.37
N SER A 102 -0.78 10.93 -11.60
CA SER A 102 0.14 10.77 -12.72
C SER A 102 0.02 11.93 -13.71
N THR A 103 1.02 12.11 -14.57
CA THR A 103 0.98 13.10 -15.68
C THR A 103 0.29 12.57 -16.95
N ARG A 104 0.19 11.24 -17.08
CA ARG A 104 -0.25 10.57 -18.32
C ARG A 104 -1.01 9.26 -18.10
N PHE A 105 -0.95 8.68 -16.90
CA PHE A 105 -1.57 7.39 -16.58
C PHE A 105 -2.87 7.60 -15.77
N HIS A 106 -3.21 6.68 -14.87
CA HIS A 106 -4.37 6.79 -13.99
C HIS A 106 -4.28 8.04 -13.10
N GLY A 107 -5.44 8.56 -12.71
CA GLY A 107 -5.57 9.73 -11.83
C GLY A 107 -4.96 11.00 -12.38
N ASN A 108 -4.88 11.14 -13.70
CA ASN A 108 -4.36 12.32 -14.39
C ASN A 108 -5.38 13.48 -14.43
N PHE A 109 -5.94 13.81 -13.28
CA PHE A 109 -6.89 14.90 -13.07
C PHE A 109 -6.69 15.51 -11.67
N GLU A 110 -7.31 16.66 -11.42
CA GLU A 110 -7.12 17.38 -10.16
C GLU A 110 -7.71 16.58 -8.99
N GLY A 111 -6.89 16.30 -7.98
CA GLY A 111 -7.27 15.47 -6.84
C GLY A 111 -7.18 13.96 -7.08
N GLY A 112 -6.67 13.53 -8.25
CA GLY A 112 -6.43 12.12 -8.56
C GLY A 112 -5.48 11.44 -7.57
N LEU A 113 -4.48 12.16 -7.02
CA LEU A 113 -3.57 11.60 -6.02
C LEU A 113 -4.33 11.14 -4.77
N ALA A 114 -5.14 12.02 -4.18
CA ALA A 114 -5.91 11.70 -2.99
C ALA A 114 -6.93 10.57 -3.25
N LEU A 115 -7.58 10.58 -4.42
CA LEU A 115 -8.52 9.53 -4.78
C LEU A 115 -7.81 8.17 -4.93
N HIS A 116 -6.67 8.16 -5.62
CA HIS A 116 -5.86 6.97 -5.79
C HIS A 116 -5.42 6.40 -4.43
N SER A 117 -4.81 7.22 -3.57
CA SER A 117 -4.38 6.79 -2.22
C SER A 117 -5.55 6.28 -1.36
N LEU A 118 -6.73 6.88 -1.46
CA LEU A 118 -7.94 6.40 -0.78
C LEU A 118 -8.42 5.06 -1.36
N THR A 119 -8.33 4.88 -2.68
CA THR A 119 -8.68 3.63 -3.36
C THR A 119 -7.74 2.50 -2.96
N VAL A 120 -6.43 2.75 -2.91
CA VAL A 120 -5.42 1.81 -2.38
C VAL A 120 -5.77 1.41 -0.95
N THR A 121 -6.09 2.39 -0.11
CA THR A 121 -6.50 2.15 1.29
C THR A 121 -7.71 1.23 1.35
N ARG A 122 -8.75 1.50 0.57
CA ARG A 122 -9.96 0.66 0.52
C ARG A 122 -9.64 -0.77 0.06
N GLN A 123 -8.85 -0.93 -1.01
CA GLN A 123 -8.49 -2.26 -1.51
C GLN A 123 -7.72 -3.05 -0.45
N ALA A 124 -6.71 -2.44 0.18
CA ALA A 124 -5.92 -3.07 1.23
C ALA A 124 -6.82 -3.55 2.39
N LEU A 125 -7.75 -2.72 2.86
CA LEU A 125 -8.68 -3.06 3.93
C LEU A 125 -9.63 -4.20 3.52
N LEU A 126 -10.19 -4.18 2.31
CA LEU A 126 -11.11 -5.22 1.81
C LEU A 126 -10.47 -6.61 1.79
N VAL A 127 -9.20 -6.70 1.38
CA VAL A 127 -8.50 -7.99 1.30
C VAL A 127 -7.72 -8.33 2.57
N THR A 128 -7.70 -7.46 3.58
CA THR A 128 -6.87 -7.65 4.80
C THR A 128 -7.07 -9.03 5.42
N LYS A 129 -8.31 -9.44 5.66
CA LYS A 129 -8.60 -10.72 6.31
C LYS A 129 -8.11 -11.93 5.50
N PRO A 130 -8.60 -12.17 4.26
CA PRO A 130 -8.15 -13.33 3.48
C PRO A 130 -6.65 -13.28 3.17
N PHE A 131 -6.07 -12.09 2.98
CA PHE A 131 -4.63 -11.94 2.73
C PHE A 131 -3.81 -12.36 3.96
N MET A 132 -4.16 -11.82 5.13
CA MET A 132 -3.42 -12.07 6.37
C MET A 132 -3.61 -13.50 6.87
N GLU A 133 -4.80 -14.10 6.71
CA GLU A 133 -5.03 -15.51 7.06
C GLU A 133 -4.10 -16.42 6.26
N ASN A 134 -3.95 -16.21 4.95
CA ASN A 134 -2.99 -16.95 4.13
C ASN A 134 -1.55 -16.67 4.54
N TYR A 135 -1.20 -15.41 4.80
CA TYR A 135 0.14 -15.05 5.24
C TYR A 135 0.53 -15.74 6.54
N PHE A 136 -0.36 -15.77 7.55
CA PHE A 136 -0.08 -16.37 8.85
C PHE A 136 0.13 -17.89 8.81
N LEU A 137 -0.24 -18.57 7.72
CA LEU A 137 0.07 -19.99 7.48
C LEU A 137 1.46 -20.19 6.85
N SER A 138 2.13 -19.12 6.40
CA SER A 138 3.42 -19.20 5.74
C SER A 138 4.60 -19.31 6.72
N PRO A 139 5.73 -19.91 6.30
CA PRO A 139 6.96 -19.91 7.10
C PRO A 139 7.51 -18.51 7.40
N ALA A 140 7.28 -17.54 6.50
CA ALA A 140 7.74 -16.16 6.65
C ALA A 140 7.03 -15.44 7.82
N ALA A 141 5.75 -15.75 8.06
CA ALA A 141 4.98 -15.16 9.14
C ALA A 141 5.58 -15.41 10.52
N LYS A 142 6.20 -16.57 10.73
CA LYS A 142 6.86 -16.89 12.00
C LYS A 142 7.96 -15.87 12.33
N LYS A 143 8.93 -15.70 11.44
CA LYS A 143 10.06 -14.77 11.59
C LYS A 143 9.60 -13.32 11.76
N PHE A 144 8.53 -12.95 11.08
CA PHE A 144 7.97 -11.61 11.16
C PHE A 144 7.25 -11.37 12.50
N THR A 145 6.37 -12.28 12.91
CA THR A 145 5.53 -12.14 14.11
C THR A 145 6.29 -12.28 15.42
N GLU A 146 7.49 -12.85 15.40
CA GLU A 146 8.46 -12.79 16.50
C GLU A 146 8.85 -11.34 16.86
N LYS A 147 8.84 -10.43 15.88
CA LYS A 147 9.36 -9.06 16.03
C LYS A 147 8.30 -7.98 15.91
N TYR A 148 7.25 -8.25 15.14
CA TYR A 148 6.28 -7.24 14.74
C TYR A 148 4.84 -7.74 14.88
N THR A 149 3.93 -6.78 15.03
CA THR A 149 2.49 -6.95 14.87
C THR A 149 2.01 -6.02 13.79
N VAL A 150 0.89 -6.38 13.15
CA VAL A 150 0.21 -5.51 12.19
C VAL A 150 -1.14 -5.12 12.77
N SER A 151 -1.44 -3.83 12.73
CA SER A 151 -2.74 -3.25 13.07
C SER A 151 -3.42 -2.67 11.83
N ALA A 152 -4.72 -2.39 11.92
CA ALA A 152 -5.43 -1.73 10.82
C ALA A 152 -4.90 -0.29 10.60
N SER A 153 -4.41 0.37 11.65
CA SER A 153 -3.73 1.66 11.54
C SER A 153 -2.43 1.55 10.73
N ASP A 154 -1.66 0.48 10.89
CA ASP A 154 -0.43 0.27 10.12
C ASP A 154 -0.77 0.11 8.62
N ILE A 155 -1.81 -0.66 8.29
CA ILE A 155 -2.31 -0.82 6.90
C ILE A 155 -2.78 0.52 6.35
N TYR A 156 -3.59 1.26 7.10
CA TYR A 156 -4.12 2.55 6.71
C TYR A 156 -3.01 3.55 6.38
N ILE A 157 -2.05 3.74 7.30
CA ILE A 157 -0.98 4.72 7.12
C ILE A 157 -0.08 4.32 5.94
N SER A 158 0.28 3.03 5.83
CA SER A 158 1.06 2.56 4.70
C SER A 158 0.37 2.80 3.35
N ALA A 159 -0.94 2.58 3.28
CA ALA A 159 -1.72 2.75 2.05
C ALA A 159 -1.94 4.22 1.69
N ILE A 160 -2.39 5.06 2.63
CA ILE A 160 -2.71 6.46 2.33
C ILE A 160 -1.44 7.27 2.02
N ALA A 161 -0.30 6.89 2.60
CA ALA A 161 0.94 7.64 2.50
C ALA A 161 1.97 7.13 1.47
N HIS A 162 1.69 6.02 0.79
CA HIS A 162 2.66 5.38 -0.12
C HIS A 162 3.24 6.36 -1.15
N ASP A 163 2.41 7.29 -1.64
CA ASP A 163 2.72 8.22 -2.72
C ASP A 163 2.83 9.70 -2.27
N PHE A 164 3.09 9.96 -0.99
CA PHE A 164 3.28 11.34 -0.49
C PHE A 164 4.42 12.10 -1.18
N CYS A 165 5.38 11.40 -1.78
CA CYS A 165 6.42 11.99 -2.63
C CYS A 165 5.86 12.74 -3.85
N LYS A 166 4.60 12.48 -4.25
CA LYS A 166 3.92 13.14 -5.37
C LYS A 166 3.21 14.43 -4.95
N ALA A 167 3.06 14.68 -3.65
CA ALA A 167 2.57 15.96 -3.17
C ALA A 167 3.60 17.06 -3.54
N ASP A 168 3.11 18.07 -4.28
CA ASP A 168 3.82 19.28 -4.72
C ASP A 168 4.78 19.16 -5.91
N VAL A 169 4.97 17.97 -6.49
CA VAL A 169 5.93 17.78 -7.61
C VAL A 169 5.36 18.11 -8.98
N TYR A 170 4.06 18.38 -9.10
CA TYR A 170 3.42 18.69 -10.38
C TYR A 170 3.16 20.18 -10.58
N LYS A 171 3.28 20.63 -11.84
CA LYS A 171 2.79 21.92 -12.33
C LYS A 171 1.69 21.69 -13.35
N THR A 172 0.65 22.52 -13.27
CA THR A 172 -0.45 22.53 -14.24
C THR A 172 -0.13 23.51 -15.37
N GLU A 173 -0.15 23.02 -16.60
CA GLU A 173 -0.08 23.82 -17.82
C GLU A 173 -1.39 23.69 -18.59
N TRP A 174 -1.70 24.66 -19.45
CA TRP A 174 -2.96 24.69 -20.20
C TRP A 174 -2.70 24.53 -21.69
N HIS A 175 -3.29 23.50 -22.30
CA HIS A 175 -3.23 23.28 -23.75
C HIS A 175 -4.57 23.59 -24.39
N ASN A 176 -4.52 24.17 -25.59
CA ASN A 176 -5.71 24.31 -26.44
C ASN A 176 -5.96 22.99 -27.15
N THR A 177 -6.97 22.27 -26.72
CA THR A 177 -7.48 21.05 -27.36
C THR A 177 -8.77 21.34 -28.11
N LYS A 178 -9.19 20.46 -29.01
CA LYS A 178 -10.51 20.52 -29.62
C LYS A 178 -11.39 19.44 -28.99
N ASP A 179 -12.65 19.76 -28.68
CA ASP A 179 -13.64 18.76 -28.28
C ASP A 179 -14.12 17.93 -29.49
N ILE A 180 -14.99 16.96 -29.23
CA ILE A 180 -15.59 16.10 -30.28
C ILE A 180 -16.42 16.89 -31.31
N PHE A 181 -16.79 18.13 -31.01
CA PHE A 181 -17.54 19.04 -31.89
C PHE A 181 -16.63 20.07 -32.58
N GLY A 182 -15.31 20.00 -32.38
CA GLY A 182 -14.33 20.89 -33.00
C GLY A 182 -14.11 22.23 -32.30
N ASN A 183 -14.76 22.49 -31.16
CA ASN A 183 -14.60 23.73 -30.39
C ASN A 183 -13.28 23.72 -29.63
N ARG A 184 -12.61 24.87 -29.55
CA ARG A 184 -11.40 25.03 -28.74
C ARG A 184 -11.76 24.98 -27.25
N LYS A 185 -11.23 24.00 -26.54
CA LYS A 185 -11.30 23.87 -25.08
C LYS A 185 -9.88 23.90 -24.49
N LYS A 186 -9.68 24.70 -23.45
CA LYS A 186 -8.46 24.64 -22.64
C LYS A 186 -8.55 23.42 -21.73
N THR A 187 -7.58 22.52 -21.83
CA THR A 187 -7.50 21.30 -21.01
C THR A 187 -6.23 21.38 -20.17
N PRO A 188 -6.30 21.10 -18.85
CA PRO A 188 -5.12 21.06 -18.01
C PRO A 188 -4.25 19.87 -18.40
N VAL A 189 -2.94 20.08 -18.43
CA VAL A 189 -1.91 19.06 -18.64
C VAL A 189 -0.92 19.18 -17.49
N TYR A 190 -0.62 18.07 -16.83
CA TYR A 190 0.29 18.04 -15.70
C TYR A 190 1.70 17.69 -16.16
N LYS A 191 2.69 18.41 -15.63
CA LYS A 191 4.11 18.11 -15.83
C LYS A 191 4.82 18.07 -14.49
N THR A 192 5.80 17.18 -14.36
CA THR A 192 6.69 17.17 -13.19
C THR A 192 7.52 18.47 -13.19
N LYS A 193 7.47 19.22 -12.08
CA LYS A 193 8.47 20.25 -11.74
C LYS A 193 9.77 19.48 -11.56
N THR A 194 10.81 19.82 -12.32
CA THR A 194 12.12 19.12 -12.40
C THR A 194 12.36 18.12 -11.27
N ASP A 195 12.40 16.83 -11.62
CA ASP A 195 12.63 15.78 -10.63
C ASP A 195 14.06 15.89 -10.09
N THR A 196 14.17 16.35 -8.85
CA THR A 196 15.43 16.57 -8.13
C THR A 196 15.56 15.64 -6.93
N ARG A 197 14.67 14.64 -6.82
CA ARG A 197 14.68 13.70 -5.70
C ARG A 197 15.94 12.86 -5.72
N THR A 198 16.53 12.65 -4.54
CA THR A 198 17.78 11.89 -4.36
C THR A 198 17.57 10.57 -3.63
N LEU A 199 16.42 10.39 -2.96
CA LEU A 199 16.13 9.22 -2.14
C LEU A 199 15.33 8.12 -2.86
N GLY A 200 14.82 8.38 -4.06
CA GLY A 200 13.80 7.56 -4.71
C GLY A 200 12.39 7.95 -4.26
N HIS A 201 11.36 7.46 -4.94
CA HIS A 201 9.98 7.88 -4.69
C HIS A 201 9.48 7.36 -3.33
N GLY A 202 9.65 6.07 -3.07
CA GLY A 202 9.15 5.45 -1.83
C GLY A 202 9.83 6.01 -0.58
N ASN A 203 11.15 6.19 -0.60
CA ASN A 203 11.87 6.73 0.57
C ASN A 203 11.59 8.22 0.82
N GLU A 204 11.29 8.99 -0.22
CA GLU A 204 10.85 10.38 -0.07
C GLU A 204 9.49 10.45 0.64
N SER A 205 8.55 9.54 0.30
CA SER A 205 7.29 9.39 1.05
C SER A 205 7.54 9.00 2.51
N VAL A 206 8.50 8.10 2.78
CA VAL A 206 8.88 7.72 4.15
C VAL A 206 9.41 8.91 4.94
N LEU A 207 10.32 9.72 4.35
CA LEU A 207 10.87 10.90 5.00
C LEU A 207 9.76 11.88 5.39
N ARG A 208 8.86 12.19 4.44
CA ARG A 208 7.69 13.06 4.67
C ARG A 208 6.84 12.55 5.83
N VAL A 209 6.52 11.26 5.84
CA VAL A 209 5.69 10.66 6.90
C VAL A 209 6.39 10.72 8.26
N LEU A 210 7.70 10.52 8.33
CA LEU A 210 8.45 10.60 9.58
C LEU A 210 8.58 12.03 10.13
N GLU A 211 8.64 13.04 9.26
CA GLU A 211 8.61 14.46 9.67
C GLU A 211 7.28 14.82 10.33
N ILE A 212 6.18 14.20 9.87
CA ILE A 212 4.82 14.46 10.36
C ILE A 212 4.46 13.58 11.57
N MET A 213 4.85 12.30 11.53
CA MET A 213 4.54 11.28 12.54
C MET A 213 5.83 10.59 13.05
N PRO A 214 6.63 11.25 13.90
CA PRO A 214 7.89 10.71 14.39
C PRO A 214 7.74 9.38 15.14
N SER A 215 6.56 9.07 15.70
CA SER A 215 6.30 7.78 16.36
C SER A 215 6.52 6.56 15.44
N LEU A 216 6.39 6.74 14.12
CA LEU A 216 6.58 5.69 13.13
C LEU A 216 8.05 5.27 12.95
N ILE A 217 9.01 5.98 13.53
CA ILE A 217 10.44 5.58 13.49
C ILE A 217 10.68 4.18 14.06
N LYS A 218 9.78 3.70 14.96
CA LYS A 218 9.83 2.35 15.54
C LYS A 218 8.94 1.34 14.80
N LYS A 219 8.20 1.77 13.77
CA LYS A 219 7.24 0.97 13.00
C LYS A 219 7.85 0.54 11.67
N ARG A 220 8.94 -0.23 11.74
CA ARG A 220 9.66 -0.73 10.55
C ARG A 220 8.74 -1.34 9.48
N PRO A 221 7.71 -2.15 9.81
CA PRO A 221 6.83 -2.71 8.80
C PRO A 221 6.10 -1.66 7.95
N VAL A 222 5.68 -0.56 8.56
CA VAL A 222 4.99 0.56 7.88
C VAL A 222 5.94 1.29 6.95
N LEU A 223 7.15 1.59 7.44
CA LEU A 223 8.18 2.30 6.66
C LEU A 223 8.61 1.49 5.44
N GLU A 224 8.80 0.17 5.59
CA GLU A 224 9.15 -0.72 4.48
C GLU A 224 8.03 -0.80 3.44
N ALA A 225 6.77 -0.86 3.87
CA ALA A 225 5.63 -0.91 2.95
C ALA A 225 5.51 0.38 2.12
N ILE A 226 5.70 1.55 2.73
CA ILE A 226 5.72 2.84 2.02
C ILE A 226 6.95 2.91 1.09
N SER A 227 8.13 2.56 1.59
CA SER A 227 9.39 2.59 0.83
C SER A 227 9.36 1.69 -0.40
N ARG A 228 8.71 0.52 -0.30
CA ARG A 228 8.72 -0.53 -1.34
C ARG A 228 7.38 -0.72 -2.03
N HIS A 229 6.47 0.24 -1.97
CA HIS A 229 5.13 0.10 -2.58
C HIS A 229 5.19 -0.15 -4.10
N MET A 230 6.18 0.40 -4.81
CA MET A 230 6.40 0.17 -6.25
C MET A 230 7.09 -1.16 -6.58
N GLY A 231 7.42 -1.97 -5.57
CA GLY A 231 8.13 -3.23 -5.76
C GLY A 231 9.41 -3.08 -6.57
N PHE A 232 9.54 -3.85 -7.65
CA PHE A 232 10.74 -3.84 -8.50
C PHE A 232 10.90 -2.58 -9.36
N SER A 233 9.92 -1.67 -9.41
CA SER A 233 9.93 -0.51 -10.31
C SER A 233 10.73 0.69 -9.81
N ASP A 234 11.11 0.74 -8.53
CA ASP A 234 11.84 1.86 -7.92
C ASP A 234 12.96 1.33 -7.00
N LEU A 235 13.71 0.31 -7.47
CA LEU A 235 14.86 -0.23 -6.75
C LEU A 235 16.17 0.17 -7.42
N SER A 236 17.14 0.57 -6.61
CA SER A 236 18.54 0.57 -7.05
C SER A 236 19.04 -0.86 -7.30
N GLU A 237 20.13 -0.98 -8.06
CA GLU A 237 20.76 -2.26 -8.37
C GLU A 237 21.11 -3.05 -7.09
N THR A 238 21.61 -2.37 -6.06
CA THR A 238 21.96 -2.99 -4.77
C THR A 238 20.75 -3.44 -3.96
N GLU A 239 19.64 -2.68 -4.01
CA GLU A 239 18.39 -3.05 -3.35
C GLU A 239 17.74 -4.26 -4.01
N SER A 240 17.90 -4.43 -5.34
CA SER A 240 17.33 -5.55 -6.09
C SER A 240 17.81 -6.91 -5.58
N TYR A 241 19.07 -7.02 -5.15
CA TYR A 241 19.64 -8.27 -4.60
C TYR A 241 19.01 -8.69 -3.27
N ASN A 242 18.53 -7.72 -2.48
CA ASN A 242 17.99 -7.95 -1.14
C ASN A 242 16.47 -7.80 -1.09
N TYR A 243 15.82 -7.57 -2.24
CA TYR A 243 14.40 -7.22 -2.30
C TYR A 243 13.50 -8.28 -1.65
N THR A 244 13.85 -9.55 -1.81
CA THR A 244 13.12 -10.68 -1.22
C THR A 244 13.00 -10.59 0.30
N ASN A 245 13.93 -9.92 0.99
CA ASN A 245 13.86 -9.72 2.43
C ASN A 245 12.71 -8.80 2.84
N PHE A 246 12.29 -7.87 1.98
CA PHE A 246 11.13 -7.02 2.23
C PHE A 246 9.81 -7.79 2.06
N LEU A 247 9.81 -8.88 1.28
CA LEU A 247 8.60 -9.69 1.06
C LEU A 247 8.23 -10.55 2.28
N ASP A 248 9.13 -10.71 3.25
CA ASP A 248 8.81 -11.28 4.56
C ASP A 248 7.80 -10.41 5.33
N ASN A 249 7.73 -9.10 5.04
CA ASN A 249 6.78 -8.17 5.62
C ASN A 249 5.45 -8.20 4.83
N PRO A 250 4.33 -8.60 5.45
CA PRO A 250 3.05 -8.75 4.74
C PRO A 250 2.48 -7.43 4.26
N LEU A 251 2.82 -6.30 4.92
CA LEU A 251 2.36 -4.98 4.49
C LEU A 251 2.94 -4.59 3.14
N VAL A 252 4.20 -4.94 2.85
CA VAL A 252 4.83 -4.65 1.55
C VAL A 252 4.01 -5.28 0.42
N MET A 253 3.71 -6.56 0.55
CA MET A 253 2.94 -7.30 -0.45
C MET A 253 1.48 -6.83 -0.53
N LEU A 254 0.86 -6.53 0.61
CA LEU A 254 -0.53 -6.04 0.66
C LEU A 254 -0.65 -4.67 -0.05
N ILE A 255 0.26 -3.74 0.24
CA ILE A 255 0.23 -2.40 -0.37
C ILE A 255 0.57 -2.48 -1.85
N GLN A 256 1.54 -3.30 -2.27
CA GLN A 256 1.82 -3.53 -3.69
C GLN A 256 0.58 -4.05 -4.43
N PHE A 257 -0.11 -5.04 -3.87
CA PHE A 257 -1.35 -5.57 -4.45
C PHE A 257 -2.43 -4.48 -4.53
N ALA A 258 -2.63 -3.73 -3.45
CA ALA A 258 -3.65 -2.69 -3.36
C ALA A 258 -3.38 -1.52 -4.32
N ASP A 259 -2.12 -1.12 -4.48
CA ASP A 259 -1.67 -0.09 -5.41
C ASP A 259 -1.92 -0.51 -6.86
N GLN A 260 -1.44 -1.70 -7.25
CA GLN A 260 -1.64 -2.22 -8.60
C GLN A 260 -3.13 -2.42 -8.92
N SER A 261 -3.93 -2.94 -7.97
CA SER A 261 -5.37 -3.10 -8.19
C SER A 261 -6.08 -1.75 -8.31
N ALA A 262 -5.74 -0.75 -7.49
CA ALA A 262 -6.26 0.62 -7.62
C ALA A 262 -5.95 1.18 -9.01
N ALA A 263 -4.69 1.13 -9.42
CA ALA A 263 -4.20 1.67 -10.69
C ALA A 263 -4.78 1.01 -11.95
N GLN A 264 -5.14 -0.28 -11.89
CA GLN A 264 -5.53 -1.06 -13.07
C GLN A 264 -7.03 -1.35 -13.16
N TRP A 265 -7.73 -1.47 -12.02
CA TRP A 265 -9.14 -1.88 -11.99
C TRP A 265 -10.08 -0.71 -11.75
N TYR A 266 -9.55 0.41 -11.25
CA TYR A 266 -10.33 1.60 -10.96
C TYR A 266 -9.77 2.76 -11.79
N ASP A 267 -10.66 3.53 -12.42
CA ASP A 267 -10.30 4.73 -13.16
C ASP A 267 -10.12 5.91 -12.18
N CYS A 268 -9.21 5.70 -11.20
CA CYS A 268 -8.89 6.65 -10.14
C CYS A 268 -7.62 7.43 -10.45
#